data_AF-A0A6C0K145-F1
#
_entry.id   AF-A0A6C0K145-F1
#
_cell.length_a   1.000
_cell.length_b   1.000
_cell.length_c   1.000
_cell.angle_alpha   90.00
_cell.angle_beta   90.00
_cell.angle_gamma   90.00
#
_symmetry.space_group_name_H-M   'P 1'
#
loop_
_entity.id
_entity.type
_entity.pdbx_description
1 polymer ?
#
loop_
_entity_poly.entity_id
_entity_poly.type
_entity_poly.pdbx_seq_one_letter_code
_entity_poly.pdbx_strand_id
1 'polypeptide(L)'
;MQFKKPFIYIDPLLSNHENLVGDFNNDVKSGKHVFLFLFMDGCGPCNDTKPKWNNIKKYLKKEHLHKNDVIIAQINQKLFSGLNGVGSEPMGYPCLRYVKSPTVEEYEDSSIPEKDRSSESFAAWVESKLKEGKHKSNKQKGGVKRTTKRRGGKWSLKYKKSINCRRPKGFSQRQHCKYGRKTKKHH
;
A
#
# COMPACT_ATOMS: atom_id res chain seq x y z
N MET A 1 16.47 -23.83 12.70
CA MET A 1 15.33 -22.89 12.67
C MET A 1 14.37 -23.34 11.59
N GLN A 2 13.17 -23.82 11.95
CA GLN A 2 12.16 -24.18 10.94
C GLN A 2 11.56 -22.88 10.38
N PHE A 3 11.58 -22.71 9.06
CA PHE A 3 10.93 -21.59 8.40
C PHE A 3 9.41 -21.79 8.49
N LYS A 4 8.72 -20.93 9.26
CA LYS A 4 7.25 -20.95 9.31
C LYS A 4 6.74 -20.46 7.96
N LYS A 5 5.94 -21.28 7.27
CA LYS A 5 5.37 -20.91 5.96
C LYS A 5 4.43 -19.71 6.15
N PRO A 6 4.48 -18.69 5.28
CA PRO A 6 3.64 -17.50 5.43
C PRO A 6 2.16 -17.81 5.18
N PHE A 7 1.83 -18.89 4.48
CA PHE A 7 0.45 -19.28 4.18
C PHE A 7 -0.11 -20.17 5.28
N ILE A 8 -1.29 -19.80 5.79
CA ILE A 8 -2.03 -20.57 6.78
C ILE A 8 -3.49 -20.70 6.38
N TYR A 9 -4.04 -21.87 6.63
CA TYR A 9 -5.46 -22.19 6.46
C TYR A 9 -5.98 -22.69 7.81
N ILE A 10 -7.07 -22.10 8.28
CA ILE A 10 -7.68 -22.46 9.56
C ILE A 10 -9.18 -22.66 9.36
N ASP A 11 -9.65 -23.85 9.69
CA ASP A 11 -11.04 -24.26 9.59
C ASP A 11 -11.42 -25.08 10.84
N PRO A 12 -12.66 -24.94 11.37
CA PRO A 12 -13.12 -25.70 12.54
C PRO A 12 -12.99 -27.22 12.39
N LEU A 13 -12.98 -27.74 11.16
CA LEU A 13 -12.83 -29.17 10.90
C LEU A 13 -11.40 -29.68 11.13
N LEU A 14 -10.42 -28.79 11.32
CA LEU A 14 -9.04 -29.18 11.65
C LEU A 14 -8.94 -29.50 13.14
N SER A 15 -8.39 -30.66 13.49
CA SER A 15 -8.23 -31.10 14.89
C SER A 15 -7.35 -30.18 15.74
N ASN A 16 -6.45 -29.41 15.11
CA ASN A 16 -5.54 -28.47 15.76
C ASN A 16 -5.94 -26.99 15.56
N HIS A 17 -7.18 -26.70 15.17
CA HIS A 17 -7.61 -25.33 14.85
C HIS A 17 -7.41 -24.35 16.01
N GLU A 18 -7.65 -24.75 17.26
CA GLU A 18 -7.44 -23.90 18.44
C GLU A 18 -5.98 -23.44 18.56
N ASN A 19 -5.03 -24.37 18.38
CA ASN A 19 -3.60 -24.06 18.38
C ASN A 19 -3.23 -23.12 17.24
N LEU A 20 -3.80 -23.33 16.04
CA LEU A 20 -3.57 -22.46 14.88
C LEU A 20 -4.13 -21.05 15.11
N VAL A 21 -5.30 -20.92 15.75
CA VAL A 21 -5.89 -19.63 16.13
C VAL A 21 -5.02 -18.94 17.18
N GLY A 22 -4.53 -19.67 18.19
CA GLY A 22 -3.59 -19.14 19.18
C GLY A 22 -2.31 -18.61 18.55
N ASP A 23 -1.70 -19.38 17.66
CA ASP A 23 -0.51 -18.98 16.89
C ASP A 23 -0.77 -17.75 16.01
N PHE A 24 -1.91 -17.72 15.33
CA PHE A 24 -2.32 -16.58 14.52
C PHE A 24 -2.48 -15.31 15.37
N ASN A 25 -3.13 -15.41 16.53
CA ASN A 25 -3.31 -14.28 17.45
C ASN A 25 -1.95 -13.77 17.98
N ASN A 26 -1.01 -14.68 18.27
CA ASN A 26 0.35 -14.31 18.62
C ASN A 26 1.07 -13.58 17.48
N ASP A 27 0.89 -14.04 16.24
CA ASP A 27 1.44 -13.39 15.06
C ASP A 27 0.87 -11.98 14.87
N VAL A 28 -0.44 -11.78 15.02
CA VAL A 28 -1.10 -10.45 15.03
C VAL A 28 -0.55 -9.56 16.14
N LYS A 29 -0.47 -10.08 17.38
CA LYS A 29 0.03 -9.34 18.55
C LYS A 29 1.50 -8.93 18.39
N SER A 30 2.31 -9.76 17.73
CA SER A 30 3.72 -9.46 17.46
C SER A 30 3.95 -8.38 16.41
N GLY A 31 2.88 -7.87 15.77
CA GLY A 31 2.96 -6.76 14.82
C GLY A 31 3.39 -7.18 13.40
N LYS A 32 3.30 -8.48 13.09
CA LYS A 32 3.55 -8.99 11.73
C LYS A 32 2.57 -8.42 10.72
N HIS A 33 2.96 -8.46 9.45
CA HIS A 33 2.06 -8.13 8.36
C HIS A 33 1.11 -9.30 8.10
N VAL A 34 -0.17 -9.15 8.47
CA VAL A 34 -1.18 -10.19 8.30
C VAL A 34 -2.14 -9.79 7.18
N PHE A 35 -2.30 -10.66 6.20
CA PHE A 35 -3.31 -10.57 5.14
C PHE A 35 -4.31 -11.69 5.38
N LEU A 36 -5.53 -11.34 5.70
CA LEU A 36 -6.57 -12.23 6.18
C LEU A 36 -7.68 -12.32 5.15
N PHE A 37 -7.97 -13.54 4.70
CA PHE A 37 -9.17 -13.88 3.96
C PHE A 37 -10.14 -14.64 4.88
N LEU A 38 -11.21 -13.94 5.30
CA LEU A 38 -12.35 -14.52 5.99
C LEU A 38 -13.36 -15.08 4.98
N PHE A 39 -13.68 -16.37 5.10
CA PHE A 39 -14.66 -17.05 4.26
C PHE A 39 -15.73 -17.75 5.11
N MET A 40 -16.84 -18.12 4.49
CA MET A 40 -17.88 -18.94 5.12
C MET A 40 -18.23 -20.14 4.23
N ASP A 41 -18.78 -21.19 4.83
CA ASP A 41 -19.28 -22.35 4.11
C ASP A 41 -20.52 -21.98 3.28
N GLY A 42 -20.70 -22.61 2.11
CA GLY A 42 -21.85 -22.33 1.23
C GLY A 42 -21.82 -20.97 0.51
N CYS A 43 -20.71 -20.24 0.57
CA CYS A 43 -20.56 -18.93 -0.08
C CYS A 43 -19.95 -19.06 -1.50
N GLY A 44 -20.78 -18.83 -2.53
CA GLY A 44 -20.36 -18.82 -3.94
C GLY A 44 -19.18 -17.86 -4.22
N PRO A 45 -19.30 -16.55 -3.90
CA PRO A 45 -18.21 -15.59 -4.09
C PRO A 45 -16.92 -15.95 -3.34
N CYS A 46 -17.03 -16.61 -2.18
CA CYS A 46 -15.88 -17.10 -1.45
C CYS A 46 -15.19 -18.22 -2.23
N ASN A 47 -15.95 -19.19 -2.75
CA ASN A 47 -15.42 -20.29 -3.55
C ASN A 47 -14.71 -19.80 -4.83
N ASP A 48 -15.19 -18.72 -5.44
CA ASP A 48 -14.52 -18.09 -6.59
C ASP A 48 -13.21 -17.37 -6.19
N THR A 49 -13.15 -16.86 -4.96
CA THR A 49 -11.98 -16.15 -4.42
C THR A 49 -10.89 -17.12 -3.92
N LYS A 50 -11.27 -18.28 -3.36
CA LYS A 50 -10.35 -19.33 -2.85
C LYS A 50 -9.22 -19.68 -3.83
N PRO A 51 -9.47 -20.06 -5.11
CA PRO A 51 -8.41 -20.41 -6.04
C PRO A 51 -7.50 -19.22 -6.35
N LYS A 52 -8.06 -18.01 -6.47
CA LYS A 52 -7.30 -16.78 -6.72
C LYS A 52 -6.38 -16.45 -5.55
N TRP A 53 -6.87 -16.58 -4.32
CA TRP A 53 -6.09 -16.40 -3.09
C TRP A 53 -4.94 -17.43 -2.99
N ASN A 54 -5.23 -18.71 -3.24
CA ASN A 54 -4.23 -19.78 -3.20
C ASN A 54 -3.13 -19.62 -4.28
N ASN A 55 -3.46 -18.96 -5.39
CA ASN A 55 -2.53 -18.69 -6.48
C ASN A 55 -1.67 -17.44 -6.28
N ILE A 56 -1.91 -16.62 -5.24
CA ILE A 56 -1.10 -15.43 -4.91
C ILE A 56 0.41 -15.74 -4.89
N LYS A 57 0.79 -16.91 -4.37
CA LYS A 57 2.18 -17.38 -4.29
C LYS A 57 2.94 -17.34 -5.63
N LYS A 58 2.24 -17.43 -6.77
CA LYS A 58 2.84 -17.38 -8.11
C LYS A 58 3.28 -15.97 -8.51
N TYR A 59 2.65 -14.95 -7.92
CA TYR A 59 2.83 -13.54 -8.27
C TYR A 59 3.60 -12.77 -7.20
N LEU A 60 3.75 -13.34 -6.00
CA LEU A 60 4.63 -12.79 -4.97
C LEU A 60 6.10 -13.04 -5.28
N LYS A 61 6.94 -12.05 -4.94
CA LYS A 61 8.40 -12.21 -4.96
C LYS A 61 8.83 -13.29 -3.98
N LYS A 62 9.82 -14.10 -4.39
CA LYS A 62 10.37 -15.20 -3.57
C LYS A 62 10.85 -14.74 -2.19
N GLU A 63 11.38 -13.52 -2.07
CA GLU A 63 11.81 -12.93 -0.79
C GLU A 63 10.66 -12.82 0.24
N HIS A 64 9.42 -12.65 -0.21
CA HIS A 64 8.25 -12.57 0.67
C HIS A 64 7.73 -13.95 1.09
N LEU A 65 8.01 -14.99 0.30
CA LEU A 65 7.59 -16.37 0.58
C LEU A 65 8.36 -17.02 1.75
N HIS A 66 9.50 -16.43 2.13
CA HIS A 66 10.37 -16.94 3.21
C HIS A 66 10.48 -15.97 4.41
N LYS A 67 9.74 -14.86 4.39
CA LYS A 67 9.81 -13.85 5.45
C LYS A 67 8.90 -14.26 6.61
N ASN A 68 9.48 -14.58 7.76
CA ASN A 68 8.75 -14.93 9.01
C ASN A 68 7.83 -13.81 9.56
N ASP A 69 7.85 -12.64 8.92
CA ASP A 69 7.13 -11.41 9.28
C ASP A 69 5.87 -11.16 8.42
N VAL A 70 5.58 -12.06 7.47
CA VAL A 70 4.40 -11.99 6.60
C VAL A 70 3.54 -13.22 6.80
N ILE A 71 2.25 -12.99 7.01
CA ILE A 71 1.25 -14.01 7.21
C ILE A 71 0.12 -13.78 6.21
N ILE A 72 -0.22 -14.80 5.43
CA ILE A 72 -1.30 -14.81 4.44
C ILE A 72 -2.26 -15.92 4.86
N ALA A 73 -3.28 -15.54 5.61
CA ALA A 73 -4.21 -16.43 6.28
C ALA A 73 -5.53 -16.55 5.53
N GLN A 74 -6.10 -17.74 5.54
CA GLN A 74 -7.48 -18.03 5.16
C GLN A 74 -8.17 -18.66 6.36
N ILE A 75 -9.23 -18.04 6.88
CA ILE A 75 -9.88 -18.46 8.13
C ILE A 75 -11.40 -18.51 7.94
N ASN A 76 -12.03 -19.60 8.38
CA ASN A 76 -13.49 -19.77 8.35
C ASN A 76 -14.16 -18.83 9.38
N GLN A 77 -15.29 -18.22 9.02
CA GLN A 77 -16.10 -17.34 9.87
C GLN A 77 -16.33 -17.93 11.26
N LYS A 78 -16.60 -19.23 11.36
CA LYS A 78 -16.96 -19.89 12.64
C LYS A 78 -15.89 -19.70 13.73
N LEU A 79 -14.65 -19.38 13.35
CA LEU A 79 -13.54 -19.13 14.26
C LEU A 79 -13.33 -17.65 14.58
N PHE A 80 -14.13 -16.74 14.01
CA PHE A 80 -13.94 -15.28 14.12
C PHE A 80 -13.97 -14.80 15.58
N SER A 81 -14.85 -15.37 16.41
CA SER A 81 -14.96 -15.04 17.84
C SER A 81 -13.67 -15.28 18.63
N GLY A 82 -12.80 -16.18 18.15
CA GLY A 82 -11.48 -16.45 18.74
C GLY A 82 -10.35 -15.58 18.20
N LEU A 83 -10.60 -14.74 17.19
CA LEU A 83 -9.57 -13.90 16.56
C LEU A 83 -9.44 -12.56 17.28
N ASN A 84 -8.20 -12.19 17.63
CA ASN A 84 -7.90 -10.95 18.34
C ASN A 84 -7.23 -9.93 17.43
N GLY A 85 -7.62 -8.66 17.53
CA GLY A 85 -6.96 -7.56 16.84
C GLY A 85 -7.17 -7.52 15.32
N VAL A 86 -8.22 -8.17 14.80
CA VAL A 86 -8.54 -8.26 13.36
C VAL A 86 -9.71 -7.37 12.91
N GLY A 87 -10.15 -6.46 13.78
CA GLY A 87 -11.33 -5.61 13.58
C GLY A 87 -12.64 -6.29 14.01
N SER A 88 -13.77 -5.69 13.67
CA SER A 88 -15.11 -6.20 13.98
C SER A 88 -15.54 -7.32 13.03
N GLU A 89 -16.52 -8.13 13.41
CA GLU A 89 -17.05 -9.17 12.52
C GLU A 89 -17.57 -8.56 11.22
N PRO A 90 -17.20 -9.10 10.05
CA PRO A 90 -17.64 -8.56 8.77
C PRO A 90 -19.13 -8.83 8.54
N MET A 91 -19.82 -7.87 7.92
CA MET A 91 -21.23 -8.01 7.55
C MET A 91 -21.45 -8.89 6.30
N GLY A 92 -20.39 -9.24 5.57
CA GLY A 92 -20.47 -10.02 4.35
C GLY A 92 -19.17 -10.77 4.04
N TYR A 93 -19.31 -11.83 3.23
CA TYR A 93 -18.20 -12.72 2.85
C TYR A 93 -18.11 -12.84 1.31
N PRO A 94 -16.90 -12.99 0.75
CA PRO A 94 -15.61 -12.99 1.43
C PRO A 94 -15.24 -11.60 1.98
N CYS A 95 -14.55 -11.57 3.12
CA CYS A 95 -13.96 -10.34 3.66
C CYS A 95 -12.43 -10.47 3.64
N LEU A 96 -11.76 -9.48 3.06
CA LEU A 96 -10.32 -9.45 2.86
C LEU A 96 -9.74 -8.29 3.64
N ARG A 97 -8.82 -8.55 4.57
CA ARG A 97 -8.26 -7.53 5.46
C ARG A 97 -6.75 -7.59 5.56
N TYR A 98 -6.12 -6.43 5.60
CA TYR A 98 -4.77 -6.26 6.03
C TYR A 98 -4.79 -5.84 7.50
N VAL A 99 -3.99 -6.51 8.33
CA VAL A 99 -3.86 -6.27 9.76
C VAL A 99 -2.39 -6.06 10.08
N LYS A 100 -2.09 -4.93 10.72
CA LYS A 100 -0.82 -4.65 11.37
C LYS A 100 -1.10 -3.80 12.59
N SER A 101 -1.29 -4.46 13.74
CA SER A 101 -1.78 -3.85 14.96
C SER A 101 -1.17 -2.47 15.26
N PRO A 102 -1.99 -1.45 15.55
CA PRO A 102 -3.45 -1.47 15.71
C PRO A 102 -4.23 -1.26 14.39
N THR A 103 -3.54 -1.21 13.24
CA THR A 103 -4.16 -0.88 11.95
C THR A 103 -4.86 -2.09 11.32
N VAL A 104 -6.08 -1.86 10.84
CA VAL A 104 -6.87 -2.82 10.07
C VAL A 104 -7.42 -2.06 8.87
N GLU A 105 -7.24 -2.62 7.68
CA GLU A 105 -7.71 -2.04 6.41
C GLU A 105 -8.34 -3.13 5.56
N GLU A 106 -9.49 -2.88 4.96
CA GLU A 106 -10.10 -3.82 4.02
C GLU A 106 -9.46 -3.69 2.63
N TYR A 107 -9.40 -4.80 1.89
CA TYR A 107 -8.83 -4.81 0.53
C TYR A 107 -9.47 -3.75 -0.38
N GLU A 108 -10.78 -3.54 -0.24
CA GLU A 108 -11.53 -2.57 -1.04
C GLU A 108 -11.11 -1.12 -0.78
N ASP A 109 -10.59 -0.82 0.41
CA ASP A 109 -10.09 0.51 0.80
C ASP A 109 -8.61 0.71 0.47
N SER A 110 -7.95 -0.32 -0.07
CA SER A 110 -6.52 -0.24 -0.36
C SER A 110 -6.21 0.75 -1.49
N SER A 111 -4.98 1.26 -1.45
CA SER A 111 -4.43 2.26 -2.39
C SER A 111 -4.00 1.69 -3.74
N ILE A 112 -4.19 0.39 -3.98
CA ILE A 112 -3.86 -0.23 -5.25
C ILE A 112 -4.84 0.21 -6.35
N PRO A 113 -4.38 0.33 -7.61
CA PRO A 113 -5.22 0.85 -8.69
C PRO A 113 -6.33 -0.13 -9.11
N GLU A 114 -6.06 -1.43 -9.11
CA GLU A 114 -6.99 -2.47 -9.56
C GLU A 114 -7.36 -3.39 -8.39
N LYS A 115 -8.67 -3.47 -8.10
CA LYS A 115 -9.25 -4.23 -6.98
C LYS A 115 -10.23 -5.31 -7.46
N ASP A 116 -9.81 -6.07 -8.46
CA ASP A 116 -10.63 -7.07 -9.17
C ASP A 116 -10.64 -8.46 -8.49
N ARG A 117 -9.99 -8.60 -7.33
CA ARG A 117 -9.82 -9.85 -6.60
C ARG A 117 -9.12 -10.96 -7.39
N SER A 118 -8.33 -10.62 -8.42
CA SER A 118 -7.38 -11.52 -9.09
C SER A 118 -6.19 -11.88 -8.20
N SER A 119 -5.46 -12.94 -8.56
CA SER A 119 -4.24 -13.32 -7.85
C SER A 119 -3.16 -12.22 -7.93
N GLU A 120 -3.11 -11.53 -9.06
CA GLU A 120 -2.24 -10.42 -9.38
C GLU A 120 -2.56 -9.20 -8.52
N SER A 121 -3.83 -8.81 -8.40
CA SER A 121 -4.22 -7.66 -7.57
C SER A 121 -4.02 -7.93 -6.09
N PHE A 122 -4.28 -9.15 -5.61
CA PHE A 122 -3.91 -9.56 -4.26
C PHE A 122 -2.40 -9.52 -4.02
N ALA A 123 -1.59 -9.99 -4.97
CA ALA A 123 -0.14 -9.89 -4.84
C ALA A 123 0.34 -8.42 -4.84
N ALA A 124 -0.22 -7.58 -5.69
CA ALA A 124 0.06 -6.14 -5.71
C ALA A 124 -0.31 -5.47 -4.38
N TRP A 125 -1.44 -5.86 -3.78
CA TRP A 125 -1.85 -5.42 -2.46
C TRP A 125 -0.84 -5.80 -1.39
N VAL A 126 -0.43 -7.07 -1.33
CA VAL A 126 0.60 -7.54 -0.39
C VAL A 126 1.89 -6.74 -0.56
N GLU A 127 2.34 -6.55 -1.80
CA GLU A 127 3.54 -5.77 -2.07
C GLU A 127 3.43 -4.30 -1.63
N SER A 128 2.27 -3.67 -1.81
CA SER A 128 2.05 -2.27 -1.43
C SER A 128 2.27 -2.08 0.08
N LYS A 129 1.67 -2.93 0.92
CA LYS A 129 1.78 -2.87 2.38
C LYS A 129 3.16 -3.20 2.91
N LEU A 130 3.90 -4.07 2.23
CA LEU A 130 5.29 -4.38 2.60
C LEU A 130 6.27 -3.24 2.23
N LYS A 131 5.95 -2.41 1.23
CA LYS A 131 6.75 -1.24 0.85
C LYS A 131 6.52 -0.04 1.78
N GLU A 132 5.30 0.15 2.28
CA GLU A 132 4.96 1.21 3.23
C GLU A 132 5.88 1.19 4.48
N GLY A 133 6.32 0.01 4.94
CA GLY A 133 7.25 -0.14 6.06
C GLY A 133 8.73 0.14 5.75
N LYS A 134 9.15 0.14 4.48
CA LYS A 134 10.57 0.39 4.08
C LYS A 134 10.90 1.88 3.94
N HIS A 135 9.91 2.76 3.93
CA HIS A 135 10.07 4.21 3.88
C HIS A 135 10.29 4.87 5.27
N LYS A 136 10.85 4.14 6.23
CA LYS A 136 11.41 4.70 7.49
C LYS A 136 12.90 4.38 7.67
N SER A 137 13.67 4.31 6.60
CA SER A 137 15.08 4.69 6.67
C SER A 137 15.25 6.03 5.97
N ASN A 138 15.42 7.09 6.77
CA ASN A 138 16.13 8.27 6.32
C ASN A 138 17.59 7.86 6.07
N LYS A 139 17.83 7.08 5.01
CA LYS A 139 19.17 7.01 4.44
C LYS A 139 19.29 8.28 3.62
N GLN A 140 19.72 9.37 4.26
CA GLN A 140 20.27 10.53 3.57
C GLN A 140 21.42 10.02 2.71
N LYS A 141 21.12 9.54 1.49
CA LYS A 141 22.08 9.62 0.41
C LYS A 141 22.23 11.11 0.18
N GLY A 142 23.39 11.65 0.52
CA GLY A 142 23.79 13.02 0.23
C GLY A 142 23.69 13.26 -1.28
N GLY A 143 22.49 13.55 -1.75
CA GLY A 143 22.25 14.16 -3.04
C GLY A 143 22.66 15.61 -2.87
N VAL A 144 23.67 16.02 -3.64
CA VAL A 144 24.06 17.42 -3.82
C VAL A 144 22.80 18.28 -3.85
N LYS A 145 22.63 19.16 -2.85
CA LYS A 145 21.53 20.13 -2.82
C LYS A 145 21.68 21.03 -4.04
N ARG A 146 21.01 20.69 -5.16
CA ARG A 146 20.62 21.71 -6.12
C ARG A 146 19.53 22.52 -5.45
N THR A 147 19.94 23.60 -4.80
CA THR A 147 19.06 24.68 -4.38
C THR A 147 18.47 25.30 -5.65
N THR A 148 17.43 24.69 -6.21
CA THR A 148 16.54 25.40 -7.13
C THR A 148 15.73 26.37 -6.29
N LYS A 149 16.38 27.48 -5.96
CA LYS A 149 15.76 28.72 -5.46
C LYS A 149 14.55 28.95 -6.37
N ARG A 150 13.34 28.69 -5.86
CA ARG A 150 12.09 28.93 -6.62
C ARG A 150 12.00 30.42 -6.89
N ARG A 151 12.61 30.87 -7.98
CA ARG A 151 12.51 32.23 -8.49
C ARG A 151 11.18 32.36 -9.24
N GLY A 152 10.12 32.48 -8.45
CA GLY A 152 9.02 33.41 -8.70
C GLY A 152 7.92 33.03 -9.69
N GLY A 153 6.71 32.95 -9.14
CA GLY A 153 5.44 33.33 -9.79
C GLY A 153 4.88 32.39 -10.85
N LYS A 154 3.55 32.46 -11.02
CA LYS A 154 2.66 31.66 -11.89
C LYS A 154 3.07 31.54 -13.38
N TRP A 155 4.14 32.20 -13.81
CA TRP A 155 4.65 32.21 -15.18
C TRP A 155 5.97 31.48 -15.31
N SER A 156 6.03 30.54 -16.25
CA SER A 156 7.24 29.79 -16.57
C SER A 156 8.36 30.72 -17.10
N LEU A 157 9.62 30.31 -16.92
CA LEU A 157 10.78 31.03 -17.46
C LEU A 157 10.74 31.13 -18.99
N LYS A 158 10.24 30.08 -19.67
CA LYS A 158 10.03 30.07 -21.11
C LYS A 158 9.05 31.18 -21.53
N TYR A 159 7.91 31.28 -20.83
CA TYR A 159 6.91 32.30 -21.11
C TYR A 159 7.43 33.73 -20.89
N LYS A 160 8.13 33.98 -19.76
CA LYS A 160 8.72 35.30 -19.48
C LYS A 160 9.74 35.72 -20.55
N LYS A 161 10.56 34.78 -21.04
CA LYS A 161 11.54 35.04 -22.11
C LYS A 161 10.89 35.35 -23.46
N SER A 162 9.76 34.73 -23.79
CA SER A 162 9.03 34.95 -25.05
C SER A 162 8.23 36.26 -25.10
N ILE A 163 8.13 37.02 -24.01
CA ILE A 163 7.40 38.30 -24.02
C ILE A 163 8.18 39.32 -24.86
N ASN A 164 7.52 39.80 -25.92
CA ASN A 164 8.03 40.89 -26.76
C ASN A 164 7.77 42.25 -26.09
N CYS A 165 8.79 42.81 -25.45
CA CYS A 165 8.68 44.11 -24.77
C CYS A 165 8.56 45.32 -25.71
N ARG A 166 8.78 45.15 -27.02
CA ARG A 166 8.47 46.21 -28.00
C ARG A 166 6.96 46.33 -28.25
N ARG A 167 6.20 45.25 -28.01
CA ARG A 167 4.74 45.23 -28.17
C ARG A 167 4.05 44.27 -27.17
N PRO A 168 4.04 44.61 -25.87
CA PRO A 168 3.51 43.74 -24.83
C PRO A 168 1.99 43.58 -24.92
N LYS A 169 1.50 42.33 -24.82
CA LYS A 169 0.08 41.99 -24.83
C LYS A 169 -0.51 42.17 -23.43
N GLY A 170 -1.19 43.30 -23.22
CA GLY A 170 -1.94 43.58 -21.99
C GLY A 170 -1.09 44.08 -20.81
N PHE A 171 -1.79 44.39 -19.71
CA PHE A 171 -1.22 45.08 -18.55
C PHE A 171 -0.10 44.29 -17.86
N SER A 172 -0.26 42.98 -17.72
CA SER A 172 0.72 42.11 -17.02
C SER A 172 2.06 42.02 -17.76
N GLN A 173 2.06 41.96 -19.09
CA GLN A 173 3.30 41.98 -19.89
C GLN A 173 3.97 43.35 -19.87
N ARG A 174 3.20 44.45 -19.87
CA ARG A 174 3.73 45.81 -19.73
C ARG A 174 4.47 45.98 -18.40
N GLN A 175 3.89 45.51 -17.30
CA GLN A 175 4.52 45.53 -15.98
C GLN A 175 5.80 44.68 -15.94
N HIS A 176 5.76 43.47 -16.50
CA HIS A 176 6.93 42.61 -16.60
C HIS A 176 8.08 43.25 -17.39
N CYS A 177 7.78 43.93 -18.49
CA CYS A 177 8.79 44.63 -19.29
C CYS A 177 9.35 45.87 -18.58
N LYS A 178 8.52 46.61 -17.84
CA LYS A 178 8.93 47.81 -17.11
C LYS A 178 9.84 47.51 -15.92
N TYR A 179 9.56 46.45 -15.16
CA TYR A 179 10.26 46.16 -13.90
C TYR A 179 11.09 44.86 -13.90
N GLY A 180 10.82 43.93 -14.81
CA GLY A 180 11.38 42.57 -14.79
C GLY A 180 12.75 42.40 -15.47
N ARG A 181 13.19 43.35 -16.31
CA ARG A 181 14.51 43.34 -16.96
C ARG A 181 15.40 44.45 -16.41
N LYS A 182 15.78 44.39 -15.12
CA LYS A 182 16.94 45.17 -14.67
C LYS A 182 18.19 44.52 -15.25
N THR A 183 18.79 45.17 -16.25
CA THR A 183 20.12 44.83 -16.76
C THR A 183 21.12 45.03 -15.61
N LYS A 184 21.92 44.01 -15.31
CA LYS A 184 23.13 44.25 -14.52
C LYS A 184 24.03 45.13 -15.38
N LYS A 185 24.17 46.41 -15.03
CA LYS A 185 25.34 47.18 -15.47
C LYS A 185 26.56 46.46 -14.89
N HIS A 186 27.39 45.90 -15.75
CA HIS A 186 28.76 45.57 -15.36
C HIS A 186 29.48 46.90 -15.16
N HIS A 187 29.98 47.12 -13.95
CA HIS A 187 30.99 48.13 -13.65
C HIS A 187 32.36 47.55 -14.02
#